data_AF-A0A7J2IUX5-F1
#
_entry.id   AF-A0A7J2IUX5-F1
#
_cell.length_a   1.000
_cell.length_b   1.000
_cell.length_c   1.000
_cell.angle_alpha   90.00
_cell.angle_beta   90.00
_cell.angle_gamma   90.00
#
_symmetry.space_group_name_H-M   'P 1'
#
loop_
_entity.id
_entity.type
_entity.pdbx_description
1 polymer ?
#
loop_
_entity_poly.entity_id
_entity_poly.type
_entity_poly.pdbx_seq_one_letter_code
_entity_poly.pdbx_strand_id
1 'polypeptide(L)'
;MGRCLRLERAERTLARRLGFWETLGIGVGSTIGGSIFVILGDTARLAGPAAFISFFLGALITLLIALNYSELATSLPVSGGGYVFTREAIGGLSSFLTGWFLWVGNMLYAAMNAVGFALIAARYLPLNPILIAEVVLWAFCILNVIGVKETGRTQLILTTTLLAGLLFLTISSIAGFDRSNLEPLMPMGMGGVLAAAGLSFVAYWGFETIAAVGGEVRKPERTIPLCCVLSVLVCSAIYVSVTLASIGLVGWEALAESETPLILVGSALLGDLGETLVSILGAIATLTSLNSALLSAARIAYALAKTELLPRGLAIIHGRFRTPYGAVMLSSALAALFTLTGFVSFLAEAASFGFLTGLLLVNVSLMVLRRKRRYLPRKFKTPLYPLTPVLAIVACLALIPFMDPAVLAVSLAIGLMGSMVFLFELATPKTREAAIGGFSLASGLSVLLILYILDVRLGWEISTWAYYVLLAGGITQVIASLFCAIPLGELYVAASGALGLTKEPGLVLPPRAAKAVTALERLMGIIQMATAPLTAIILYSLTALLVRGMYRPFMVAPLPPEPAYVPLLMVMCISLVFSTLAAVISGFILVKRKYY
;
A
#
# COMPACT_ATOMS: atom_id res chain seq x y z
N MET A 1 6.44 -35.39 -12.85
CA MET A 1 5.29 -34.65 -13.41
C MET A 1 3.95 -34.96 -12.73
N GLY A 2 3.60 -36.22 -12.45
CA GLY A 2 2.29 -36.60 -11.89
C GLY A 2 2.02 -36.31 -10.40
N ARG A 3 3.02 -35.87 -9.61
CA ARG A 3 2.83 -35.39 -8.22
C ARG A 3 2.58 -33.88 -8.13
N CYS A 4 3.17 -33.04 -8.99
CA CYS A 4 2.86 -31.61 -9.05
C CYS A 4 1.42 -31.35 -9.53
N LEU A 5 0.96 -32.09 -10.56
CA LEU A 5 -0.42 -32.01 -11.05
C LEU A 5 -1.45 -32.53 -10.01
N ARG A 6 -1.04 -33.38 -9.07
CA ARG A 6 -1.90 -33.87 -7.99
C ARG A 6 -2.00 -32.89 -6.81
N LEU A 7 -0.99 -32.05 -6.59
CA LEU A 7 -1.03 -30.98 -5.58
C LEU A 7 -1.88 -29.79 -6.05
N GLU A 8 -1.92 -29.49 -7.36
CA GLU A 8 -2.86 -28.49 -7.91
C GLU A 8 -4.33 -28.93 -7.84
N ARG A 9 -4.62 -30.24 -7.97
CA ARG A 9 -5.99 -30.78 -7.79
C ARG A 9 -6.47 -30.84 -6.33
N ALA A 10 -5.59 -30.59 -5.36
CA ALA A 10 -5.91 -30.64 -3.93
C ALA A 10 -6.16 -29.26 -3.30
N GLU A 11 -6.25 -28.19 -4.11
CA GLU A 11 -7.04 -27.02 -3.68
C GLU A 11 -8.51 -27.48 -3.67
N ARG A 12 -9.00 -27.86 -2.47
CA ARG A 12 -10.41 -28.21 -2.22
C ARG A 12 -11.28 -27.26 -3.02
N THR A 13 -11.98 -27.77 -4.03
CA THR A 13 -12.92 -26.99 -4.83
C THR A 13 -13.88 -26.30 -3.87
N LEU A 14 -13.75 -24.98 -3.75
CA LEU A 14 -14.63 -24.19 -2.90
C LEU A 14 -16.08 -24.47 -3.31
N ALA A 15 -16.95 -24.66 -2.32
CA ALA A 15 -18.34 -24.99 -2.60
C ALA A 15 -18.98 -23.80 -3.33
N ARG A 16 -19.44 -24.03 -4.57
CA ARG A 16 -20.10 -23.02 -5.40
C ARG A 16 -21.48 -22.66 -4.85
N ARG A 17 -21.54 -21.78 -3.85
CA ARG A 17 -22.76 -21.44 -3.12
C ARG A 17 -23.33 -20.07 -3.47
N LEU A 18 -22.50 -19.14 -3.94
CA LEU A 18 -22.90 -17.75 -4.21
C LEU A 18 -23.77 -17.66 -5.48
N GLY A 19 -24.95 -17.06 -5.32
CA GLY A 19 -25.87 -16.71 -6.40
C GLY A 19 -25.58 -15.32 -6.96
N PHE A 20 -26.46 -14.85 -7.84
CA PHE A 20 -26.34 -13.54 -8.48
C PHE A 20 -26.41 -12.39 -7.46
N TRP A 21 -27.38 -12.41 -6.56
CA TRP A 21 -27.60 -11.34 -5.59
C TRP A 21 -26.49 -11.24 -4.55
N GLU A 22 -25.98 -12.37 -4.05
CA GLU A 22 -24.85 -12.35 -3.12
C GLU A 22 -23.58 -11.86 -3.82
N THR A 23 -23.37 -12.25 -5.08
CA THR A 23 -22.20 -11.80 -5.85
C THR A 23 -22.27 -10.31 -6.19
N LEU A 24 -23.46 -9.80 -6.54
CA LEU A 24 -23.69 -8.37 -6.76
C LEU A 24 -23.54 -7.58 -5.46
N GLY A 25 -24.08 -8.11 -4.35
CA GLY A 25 -23.92 -7.50 -3.02
C GLY A 25 -22.47 -7.40 -2.57
N ILE A 26 -21.63 -8.40 -2.88
CA ILE A 26 -20.18 -8.35 -2.66
C ILE A 26 -19.54 -7.25 -3.51
N GLY A 27 -19.84 -7.19 -4.81
CA GLY A 27 -19.27 -6.19 -5.71
C GLY A 27 -19.66 -4.75 -5.34
N VAL A 28 -20.96 -4.50 -5.19
CA VAL A 28 -21.49 -3.19 -4.82
C VAL A 28 -21.05 -2.82 -3.41
N GLY A 29 -21.07 -3.73 -2.44
CA GLY A 29 -20.69 -3.42 -1.05
C GLY A 29 -19.21 -3.19 -0.84
N SER A 30 -18.37 -3.84 -1.64
CA SER A 30 -16.93 -3.59 -1.60
C SER A 30 -16.58 -2.25 -2.27
N THR A 31 -17.43 -1.79 -3.19
CA THR A 31 -17.23 -0.54 -3.94
C THR A 31 -17.85 0.65 -3.21
N ILE A 32 -19.13 0.56 -2.80
CA ILE A 32 -19.85 1.50 -1.92
C ILE A 32 -19.29 1.36 -0.52
N GLY A 33 -18.19 2.05 -0.32
CA GLY A 33 -17.39 2.01 0.88
C GLY A 33 -17.35 3.34 1.62
N GLY A 34 -16.41 3.44 2.55
CA GLY A 34 -16.10 4.69 3.24
C GLY A 34 -15.67 5.82 2.31
N SER A 35 -15.18 5.51 1.10
CA SER A 35 -14.64 6.50 0.15
C SER A 35 -15.55 7.71 -0.04
N ILE A 36 -16.83 7.53 -0.40
CA ILE A 36 -17.75 8.66 -0.62
C ILE A 36 -18.02 9.49 0.64
N PHE A 37 -17.97 8.87 1.82
CA PHE A 37 -18.18 9.55 3.10
C PHE A 37 -17.02 10.45 3.48
N VAL A 38 -15.80 10.11 3.05
CA VAL A 38 -14.59 10.78 3.51
C VAL A 38 -13.96 11.67 2.43
N ILE A 39 -14.00 11.29 1.15
CA ILE A 39 -13.31 12.04 0.07
C ILE A 39 -14.20 13.05 -0.65
N LEU A 40 -15.51 13.10 -0.36
CA LEU A 40 -16.44 13.99 -1.07
C LEU A 40 -16.06 15.48 -0.89
N GLY A 41 -15.63 15.87 0.32
CA GLY A 41 -15.21 17.25 0.61
C GLY A 41 -13.94 17.61 -0.16
N ASP A 42 -12.93 16.72 -0.15
CA ASP A 42 -11.71 16.91 -0.94
C ASP A 42 -11.97 16.95 -2.45
N THR A 43 -12.91 16.13 -2.94
CA THR A 43 -13.31 16.12 -4.35
C THR A 43 -14.03 17.43 -4.72
N ALA A 44 -14.90 17.93 -3.85
CA ALA A 44 -15.55 19.24 -4.01
C ALA A 44 -14.55 20.39 -3.94
N ARG A 45 -13.51 20.30 -3.10
CA ARG A 45 -12.42 21.29 -3.03
C ARG A 45 -11.65 21.38 -4.35
N LEU A 46 -11.39 20.25 -5.00
CA LEU A 46 -10.63 20.19 -6.25
C LEU A 46 -11.46 20.56 -7.49
N ALA A 47 -12.73 20.13 -7.57
CA ALA A 47 -13.57 20.29 -8.76
C ALA A 47 -14.67 21.36 -8.62
N GLY A 48 -14.92 21.88 -7.42
CA GLY A 48 -16.08 22.71 -7.13
C GLY A 48 -17.40 21.95 -7.37
N PRO A 49 -18.43 22.62 -7.91
CA PRO A 49 -19.70 21.96 -8.24
C PRO A 49 -19.58 20.82 -9.25
N ALA A 50 -18.54 20.82 -10.08
CA ALA A 50 -18.28 19.77 -11.07
C ALA A 50 -17.74 18.45 -10.47
N ALA A 51 -17.66 18.28 -9.15
CA ALA A 51 -17.21 17.04 -8.52
C ALA A 51 -18.02 15.80 -8.97
N PHE A 52 -19.31 15.95 -9.30
CA PHE A 52 -20.10 14.84 -9.85
C PHE A 52 -19.59 14.38 -11.23
N ILE A 53 -19.01 15.28 -12.03
CA ILE A 53 -18.37 14.95 -13.30
C ILE A 53 -17.11 14.14 -13.05
N SER A 54 -16.32 14.47 -12.02
CA SER A 54 -15.14 13.70 -11.61
C SER A 54 -15.50 12.27 -11.21
N PHE A 55 -16.55 12.10 -10.39
CA PHE A 55 -17.07 10.77 -10.08
C PHE A 55 -17.57 10.03 -11.33
N PHE A 56 -18.24 10.72 -12.26
CA PHE A 56 -18.69 10.12 -13.51
C PHE A 56 -17.52 9.67 -14.41
N LEU A 57 -16.46 10.47 -14.52
CA LEU A 57 -15.25 10.10 -15.25
C LEU A 57 -14.56 8.88 -14.62
N GLY A 58 -14.45 8.86 -13.28
CA GLY A 58 -13.95 7.68 -12.55
C GLY A 58 -14.75 6.41 -12.83
N ALA A 59 -16.09 6.53 -12.92
CA ALA A 59 -16.96 5.41 -13.29
C ALA A 59 -16.71 4.91 -14.71
N LEU A 60 -16.56 5.83 -15.68
CA LEU A 60 -16.33 5.48 -17.07
C LEU A 60 -15.03 4.68 -17.24
N ILE A 61 -13.96 5.14 -16.58
CA ILE A 61 -12.66 4.45 -16.58
C ILE A 61 -12.79 3.08 -15.94
N THR A 62 -13.43 3.02 -14.77
CA THR A 62 -13.62 1.77 -14.04
C THR A 62 -14.49 0.78 -14.82
N LEU A 63 -15.49 1.25 -15.56
CA LEU A 63 -16.33 0.40 -16.41
C LEU A 63 -15.52 -0.26 -17.53
N LEU A 64 -14.64 0.50 -18.19
CA LEU A 64 -13.73 -0.04 -19.20
C LEU A 64 -12.82 -1.13 -18.59
N ILE A 65 -12.25 -0.84 -17.43
CA ILE A 65 -11.40 -1.80 -16.70
C ILE A 65 -12.21 -3.03 -16.30
N ALA A 66 -13.42 -2.88 -15.76
CA ALA A 66 -14.26 -3.98 -15.30
C ALA A 66 -14.65 -4.93 -16.43
N LEU A 67 -14.91 -4.41 -17.64
CA LEU A 67 -15.14 -5.23 -18.84
C LEU A 67 -13.91 -6.09 -19.16
N ASN A 68 -12.73 -5.47 -19.23
CA ASN A 68 -11.46 -6.14 -19.52
C ASN A 68 -11.12 -7.19 -18.45
N TYR A 69 -11.32 -6.82 -17.18
CA TYR A 69 -11.08 -7.67 -16.01
C TYR A 69 -12.02 -8.87 -15.98
N SER A 70 -13.27 -8.71 -16.41
CA SER A 70 -14.26 -9.80 -16.47
C SER A 70 -13.90 -10.88 -17.49
N GLU A 71 -13.29 -10.51 -18.62
CA GLU A 71 -12.76 -11.49 -19.58
C GLU A 71 -11.62 -12.28 -18.96
N LEU A 72 -10.68 -11.61 -18.27
CA LEU A 72 -9.57 -12.28 -17.59
C LEU A 72 -10.07 -13.21 -16.48
N ALA A 73 -10.97 -12.74 -15.62
CA ALA A 73 -11.53 -13.51 -14.51
C ALA A 73 -12.30 -14.77 -14.96
N THR A 74 -13.01 -14.69 -16.08
CA THR A 74 -13.72 -15.86 -16.64
C THR A 74 -12.83 -16.80 -17.43
N SER A 75 -11.69 -16.32 -17.93
CA SER A 75 -10.72 -17.12 -18.70
C SER A 75 -9.65 -17.78 -17.83
N LEU A 76 -9.31 -17.14 -16.70
CA LEU A 76 -8.33 -17.60 -15.70
C LEU A 76 -8.99 -17.59 -14.31
N PRO A 77 -9.88 -18.55 -14.00
CA PRO A 77 -10.65 -18.59 -12.75
C PRO A 77 -9.80 -19.10 -11.58
N VAL A 78 -8.70 -18.41 -11.30
CA VAL A 78 -7.75 -18.72 -10.20
C VAL A 78 -7.78 -17.58 -9.19
N SER A 79 -7.77 -17.93 -7.91
CA SER A 79 -7.73 -16.96 -6.81
C SER A 79 -6.36 -16.27 -6.78
N GLY A 80 -6.36 -14.93 -6.90
CA GLY A 80 -5.13 -14.11 -6.86
C GLY A 80 -5.19 -12.79 -7.64
N GLY A 81 -6.34 -12.46 -8.25
CA GLY A 81 -6.63 -11.13 -8.79
C GLY A 81 -5.72 -10.71 -9.95
N GLY A 82 -5.54 -9.40 -10.11
CA GLY A 82 -4.76 -8.79 -11.20
C GLY A 82 -3.31 -9.28 -11.30
N TYR A 83 -2.69 -9.66 -10.18
CA TYR A 83 -1.36 -10.27 -10.14
C TYR A 83 -1.28 -11.56 -10.96
N VAL A 84 -2.27 -12.45 -10.83
CA VAL A 84 -2.28 -13.74 -11.54
C VAL A 84 -2.45 -13.52 -13.05
N PHE A 85 -3.29 -12.56 -13.44
CA PHE A 85 -3.50 -12.26 -14.86
C PHE A 85 -2.23 -11.73 -15.54
N THR A 86 -1.53 -10.82 -14.87
CA THR A 86 -0.26 -10.25 -15.36
C THR A 86 0.87 -11.26 -15.35
N ARG A 87 0.90 -12.16 -14.36
CA ARG A 87 1.83 -13.30 -14.34
C ARG A 87 1.64 -14.25 -15.52
N GLU A 88 0.40 -14.62 -15.84
CA GLU A 88 0.11 -15.53 -16.96
C GLU A 88 0.35 -14.88 -18.34
N ALA A 89 0.19 -13.57 -18.45
CA ALA A 89 0.34 -12.84 -19.72
C ALA A 89 1.78 -12.40 -20.00
N ILE A 90 2.42 -11.75 -19.03
CA ILE A 90 3.72 -11.07 -19.19
C ILE A 90 4.79 -11.73 -18.32
N GLY A 91 4.49 -11.97 -17.03
CA GLY A 91 5.46 -12.46 -16.05
C GLY A 91 6.49 -11.41 -15.62
N GLY A 92 7.50 -11.85 -14.88
CA GLY A 92 8.63 -11.00 -14.46
C GLY A 92 8.23 -9.77 -13.65
N LEU A 93 8.95 -8.66 -13.87
CA LEU A 93 8.77 -7.40 -13.15
C LEU A 93 7.34 -6.86 -13.28
N SER A 94 6.70 -6.96 -14.45
CA SER A 94 5.34 -6.44 -14.66
C SER A 94 4.32 -7.16 -13.78
N SER A 95 4.45 -8.48 -13.60
CA SER A 95 3.59 -9.22 -12.67
C SER A 95 3.85 -8.83 -11.23
N PHE A 96 5.12 -8.70 -10.83
CA PHE A 96 5.47 -8.24 -9.49
C PHE A 96 4.94 -6.84 -9.21
N LEU A 97 5.18 -5.87 -10.10
CA LEU A 97 4.72 -4.49 -9.94
C LEU A 97 3.20 -4.39 -9.86
N THR A 98 2.48 -5.21 -10.63
CA THR A 98 1.02 -5.31 -10.49
C THR A 98 0.65 -5.72 -9.07
N GLY A 99 1.24 -6.81 -8.57
CA GLY A 99 0.99 -7.26 -7.19
C GLY A 99 1.43 -6.22 -6.15
N TRP A 100 2.58 -5.58 -6.34
CA TRP A 100 3.15 -4.58 -5.44
C TRP A 100 2.25 -3.35 -5.30
N PHE A 101 1.86 -2.73 -6.41
CA PHE A 101 0.99 -1.56 -6.39
C PHE A 101 -0.41 -1.87 -5.87
N LEU A 102 -0.97 -3.04 -6.21
CA LEU A 102 -2.25 -3.45 -5.65
C LEU A 102 -2.14 -3.76 -4.15
N TRP A 103 -1.04 -4.34 -3.69
CA TRP A 103 -0.81 -4.64 -2.27
C TRP A 103 -0.70 -3.35 -1.46
N VAL A 104 0.17 -2.41 -1.88
CA VAL A 104 0.35 -1.12 -1.23
C VAL A 104 -0.92 -0.26 -1.32
N GLY A 105 -1.59 -0.24 -2.49
CA GLY A 105 -2.85 0.48 -2.67
C GLY A 105 -3.93 0.02 -1.70
N ASN A 106 -4.05 -1.29 -1.46
CA ASN A 106 -5.00 -1.81 -0.47
C ASN A 106 -4.60 -1.45 0.99
N MET A 107 -3.31 -1.31 1.31
CA MET A 107 -2.90 -0.81 2.65
C MET A 107 -3.24 0.66 2.84
N LEU A 108 -2.98 1.49 1.82
CA LEU A 108 -3.32 2.91 1.84
C LEU A 108 -4.84 3.10 1.91
N TYR A 109 -5.59 2.28 1.19
CA TYR A 109 -7.06 2.24 1.25
C TYR A 109 -7.58 1.80 2.62
N ALA A 110 -6.95 0.79 3.25
CA ALA A 110 -7.26 0.40 4.62
C ALA A 110 -7.00 1.55 5.59
N ALA A 111 -5.83 2.20 5.50
CA ALA A 111 -5.47 3.35 6.32
C ALA A 111 -6.46 4.52 6.15
N MET A 112 -6.81 4.86 4.90
CA MET A 112 -7.80 5.89 4.58
C MET A 112 -9.14 5.63 5.29
N ASN A 113 -9.63 4.39 5.23
CA ASN A 113 -10.91 4.02 5.86
C ASN A 113 -10.82 3.98 7.40
N ALA A 114 -9.67 3.60 7.98
CA ALA A 114 -9.46 3.65 9.42
C ALA A 114 -9.46 5.11 9.94
N VAL A 115 -8.77 6.02 9.24
CA VAL A 115 -8.78 7.45 9.54
C VAL A 115 -10.19 8.03 9.32
N GLY A 116 -10.85 7.67 8.22
CA GLY A 116 -12.23 8.11 7.95
C GLY A 116 -13.22 7.69 9.05
N PHE A 117 -13.14 6.45 9.53
CA PHE A 117 -13.92 6.01 10.70
C PHE A 117 -13.58 6.83 11.94
N ALA A 118 -12.29 7.09 12.17
CA ALA A 118 -11.85 7.83 13.34
C ALA A 118 -12.34 9.28 13.36
N LEU A 119 -12.41 9.95 12.22
CA LEU A 119 -12.98 11.30 12.11
C LEU A 119 -14.47 11.31 12.48
N ILE A 120 -15.22 10.29 12.05
CA ILE A 120 -16.63 10.12 12.43
C ILE A 120 -16.75 9.86 13.94
N ALA A 121 -15.93 8.94 14.48
CA ALA A 121 -15.96 8.55 15.88
C ALA A 121 -15.51 9.67 16.82
N ALA A 122 -14.56 10.51 16.42
CA ALA A 122 -14.04 11.62 17.21
C ALA A 122 -15.08 12.73 17.48
N ARG A 123 -16.18 12.78 16.70
CA ARG A 123 -17.33 13.65 17.00
C ARG A 123 -18.05 13.25 18.28
N TYR A 124 -18.01 11.95 18.64
CA TYR A 124 -18.70 11.40 19.81
C TYR A 124 -17.75 11.00 20.94
N LEU A 125 -16.48 10.74 20.62
CA LEU A 125 -15.44 10.35 21.55
C LEU A 125 -14.36 11.44 21.59
N PRO A 126 -14.09 12.08 22.74
CA PRO A 126 -13.05 13.10 22.87
C PRO A 126 -11.64 12.49 22.93
N LEU A 127 -11.29 11.70 21.91
CA LEU A 127 -10.01 11.03 21.75
C LEU A 127 -9.35 11.50 20.45
N ASN A 128 -8.02 11.40 20.38
CA ASN A 128 -7.29 11.72 19.16
C ASN A 128 -7.72 10.77 18.01
N PRO A 129 -8.13 11.28 16.83
CA PRO A 129 -8.54 10.45 15.70
C PRO A 129 -7.47 9.42 15.29
N ILE A 130 -6.19 9.77 15.32
CA ILE A 130 -5.11 8.84 14.98
C ILE A 130 -5.10 7.64 15.94
N LEU A 131 -5.33 7.88 17.23
CA LEU A 131 -5.41 6.79 18.21
C LEU A 131 -6.60 5.86 17.94
N ILE A 132 -7.76 6.43 17.59
CA ILE A 132 -8.95 5.65 17.21
C ILE A 132 -8.66 4.81 15.95
N ALA A 133 -8.01 5.42 14.95
CA ALA A 133 -7.63 4.76 13.69
C ALA A 133 -6.69 3.57 13.94
N GLU A 134 -5.66 3.76 14.79
CA GLU A 134 -4.75 2.68 15.20
C GLU A 134 -5.49 1.54 15.90
N VAL A 135 -6.33 1.86 16.89
CA VAL A 135 -7.07 0.86 17.67
C VAL A 135 -7.99 0.05 16.77
N VAL A 136 -8.74 0.71 15.89
CA VAL A 136 -9.66 -0.01 14.99
C VAL A 136 -8.91 -0.83 13.96
N LEU A 137 -7.81 -0.33 13.41
CA LEU A 137 -6.98 -1.07 12.45
C LEU A 137 -6.40 -2.33 13.09
N TRP A 138 -5.84 -2.23 14.29
CA TRP A 138 -5.33 -3.41 15.02
C TRP A 138 -6.44 -4.37 15.44
N ALA A 139 -7.63 -3.89 15.79
CA ALA A 139 -8.78 -4.74 16.02
C ALA A 139 -9.15 -5.56 14.77
N PHE A 140 -9.20 -4.92 13.59
CA PHE A 140 -9.45 -5.62 12.33
C PHE A 140 -8.30 -6.52 11.89
N CYS A 141 -7.05 -6.19 12.21
CA CYS A 141 -5.91 -7.11 12.06
C CYS A 141 -6.15 -8.40 12.85
N ILE A 142 -6.53 -8.29 14.12
CA ILE A 142 -6.81 -9.45 14.99
C ILE A 142 -7.98 -10.27 14.43
N LEU A 143 -9.08 -9.62 14.02
CA LEU A 143 -10.23 -10.30 13.40
C LEU A 143 -9.83 -11.08 12.14
N ASN A 144 -8.97 -10.50 11.30
CA ASN A 144 -8.47 -11.14 10.09
C ASN A 144 -7.49 -12.29 10.39
N VAL A 145 -6.68 -12.20 11.46
CA VAL A 145 -5.82 -13.30 11.91
C VAL A 145 -6.66 -14.47 12.45
N ILE A 146 -7.71 -14.19 13.24
CA ILE A 146 -8.66 -15.21 13.74
C ILE A 146 -9.42 -15.87 12.58
N GLY A 147 -9.53 -15.18 11.44
CA GLY A 147 -10.17 -15.71 10.24
C GLY A 147 -11.68 -15.57 10.27
N VAL A 148 -12.18 -14.51 10.89
CA VAL A 148 -13.61 -14.15 10.83
C VAL A 148 -13.93 -13.78 9.40
N LYS A 149 -14.60 -14.68 8.69
CA LYS A 149 -15.04 -14.44 7.30
C LYS A 149 -16.44 -13.85 7.32
N GLU A 150 -16.60 -12.71 6.68
CA GLU A 150 -17.93 -12.20 6.38
C GLU A 150 -18.64 -13.15 5.41
N THR A 151 -19.88 -13.48 5.74
CA THR A 151 -20.70 -14.32 4.84
C THR A 151 -21.28 -13.44 3.73
N GLY A 152 -21.45 -13.99 2.53
CA GLY A 152 -22.06 -13.25 1.41
C GLY A 152 -23.46 -12.69 1.73
N ARG A 153 -24.18 -13.28 2.69
CA ARG A 153 -25.46 -12.76 3.20
C ARG A 153 -25.27 -11.53 4.09
N THR A 154 -24.30 -11.56 5.00
CA THR A 154 -23.94 -10.41 5.85
C THR A 154 -23.57 -9.22 4.96
N GLN A 155 -22.71 -9.45 3.97
CA GLN A 155 -22.31 -8.43 3.01
C GLN A 155 -23.52 -7.86 2.27
N LEU A 156 -24.43 -8.70 1.76
CA LEU A 156 -25.64 -8.23 1.08
C LEU A 156 -26.50 -7.32 1.98
N ILE A 157 -26.66 -7.65 3.26
CA ILE A 157 -27.41 -6.83 4.23
C ILE A 157 -26.74 -5.47 4.43
N LEU A 158 -25.42 -5.45 4.65
CA LEU A 158 -24.64 -4.21 4.80
C LEU A 158 -24.74 -3.33 3.55
N THR A 159 -24.51 -3.92 2.37
CA THR A 159 -24.64 -3.22 1.08
C THR A 159 -26.02 -2.64 0.87
N THR A 160 -27.07 -3.41 1.15
CA THR A 160 -28.46 -2.93 0.99
C THR A 160 -28.76 -1.78 1.94
N THR A 161 -28.25 -1.84 3.17
CA THR A 161 -28.40 -0.78 4.17
C THR A 161 -27.69 0.50 3.73
N LEU A 162 -26.45 0.39 3.24
CA LEU A 162 -25.68 1.52 2.71
C LEU A 162 -26.37 2.18 1.51
N LEU A 163 -26.83 1.36 0.55
CA LEU A 163 -27.57 1.85 -0.60
C LEU A 163 -28.86 2.57 -0.20
N ALA A 164 -29.64 1.98 0.71
CA ALA A 164 -30.89 2.57 1.16
C ALA A 164 -30.65 3.91 1.87
N GLY A 165 -29.63 3.99 2.74
CA GLY A 165 -29.29 5.22 3.44
C GLY A 165 -28.79 6.33 2.51
N LEU A 166 -27.94 6.00 1.53
CA LEU A 166 -27.46 6.98 0.55
C LEU A 166 -28.57 7.44 -0.41
N LEU A 167 -29.46 6.53 -0.83
CA LEU A 167 -30.63 6.88 -1.64
C LEU A 167 -31.59 7.78 -0.88
N PHE A 168 -31.86 7.47 0.39
CA PHE A 168 -32.67 8.32 1.26
C PHE A 168 -32.08 9.72 1.38
N LEU A 169 -30.79 9.84 1.70
CA LEU A 169 -30.09 11.12 1.78
C LEU A 169 -30.16 11.90 0.46
N THR A 170 -29.98 11.21 -0.67
CA THR A 170 -30.07 11.82 -2.01
C THR A 170 -31.47 12.37 -2.29
N ILE A 171 -32.52 11.57 -2.06
CA ILE A 171 -33.90 11.96 -2.32
C ILE A 171 -34.33 13.10 -1.39
N SER A 172 -33.98 13.02 -0.11
CA SER A 172 -34.28 14.07 0.87
C SER A 172 -33.60 15.41 0.54
N SER A 173 -32.40 15.36 -0.04
CA SER A 173 -31.65 16.56 -0.47
C SER A 173 -32.31 17.30 -1.64
N ILE A 174 -33.18 16.65 -2.43
CA ILE A 174 -33.85 17.30 -3.57
C ILE A 174 -34.75 18.45 -3.11
N ALA A 175 -35.35 18.35 -1.92
CA ALA A 175 -36.27 19.37 -1.40
C ALA A 175 -35.59 20.71 -1.09
N GLY A 176 -34.31 20.67 -0.70
CA GLY A 176 -33.50 21.87 -0.42
C GLY A 176 -32.51 22.21 -1.53
N PHE A 177 -32.69 21.66 -2.74
CA PHE A 177 -31.75 21.84 -3.83
C PHE A 177 -31.82 23.26 -4.40
N ASP A 178 -30.74 24.02 -4.25
CA ASP A 178 -30.55 25.31 -4.90
C ASP A 178 -29.63 25.17 -6.11
N ARG A 179 -30.08 25.66 -7.27
CA ARG A 179 -29.28 25.67 -8.50
C ARG A 179 -28.14 26.67 -8.45
N SER A 180 -28.25 27.73 -7.64
CA SER A 180 -27.20 28.72 -7.46
C SER A 180 -25.89 28.09 -6.97
N ASN A 181 -25.99 27.01 -6.17
CA ASN A 181 -24.86 26.23 -5.68
C ASN A 181 -24.07 25.51 -6.79
N LEU A 182 -24.61 25.44 -8.02
CA LEU A 182 -23.92 24.90 -9.19
C LEU A 182 -23.24 25.97 -10.03
N GLU A 183 -23.38 27.26 -9.71
CA GLU A 183 -22.83 28.36 -10.49
C GLU A 183 -21.73 29.09 -9.72
N PRO A 184 -20.53 29.27 -10.31
CA PRO A 184 -20.05 28.69 -11.57
C PRO A 184 -19.78 27.18 -11.46
N LEU A 185 -20.07 26.41 -12.52
CA LEU A 185 -19.97 24.94 -12.49
C LEU A 185 -18.54 24.40 -12.33
N MET A 186 -17.58 25.03 -13.00
CA MET A 186 -16.17 24.60 -13.02
C MET A 186 -15.25 25.76 -12.59
N PRO A 187 -15.28 26.20 -11.31
CA PRO A 187 -14.46 27.31 -10.84
C PRO A 187 -12.96 27.00 -10.94
N MET A 188 -12.58 25.73 -10.75
CA MET A 188 -11.20 25.23 -10.86
C MET A 188 -10.85 24.73 -12.28
N GLY A 189 -11.74 24.93 -13.25
CA GLY A 189 -11.59 24.47 -14.63
C GLY A 189 -11.51 22.94 -14.79
N MET A 190 -11.22 22.49 -16.01
CA MET A 190 -11.11 21.05 -16.33
C MET A 190 -9.94 20.37 -15.60
N GLY A 191 -8.87 21.11 -15.28
CA GLY A 191 -7.74 20.61 -14.50
C GLY A 191 -8.17 20.11 -13.12
N GLY A 192 -8.99 20.90 -12.41
CA GLY A 192 -9.56 20.50 -11.12
C GLY A 192 -10.48 19.28 -11.22
N VAL A 193 -11.29 19.20 -12.28
CA VAL A 193 -12.16 18.03 -12.54
C VAL A 193 -11.33 16.75 -12.74
N LEU A 194 -10.23 16.83 -13.50
CA LEU A 194 -9.33 15.70 -13.74
C LEU A 194 -8.54 15.30 -12.49
N ALA A 195 -8.05 16.26 -11.70
CA ALA A 195 -7.40 16.01 -10.41
C ALA A 195 -8.36 15.29 -9.43
N ALA A 196 -9.58 15.81 -9.30
CA ALA A 196 -10.64 15.19 -8.51
C ALA A 196 -11.04 13.81 -9.03
N ALA A 197 -10.96 13.55 -10.35
CA ALA A 197 -11.21 12.22 -10.91
C ALA A 197 -10.09 11.22 -10.54
N GLY A 198 -8.84 11.68 -10.47
CA GLY A 198 -7.71 10.91 -9.94
C GLY A 198 -7.90 10.53 -8.46
N LEU A 199 -8.29 11.49 -7.62
CA LEU A 199 -8.61 11.25 -6.21
C LEU A 199 -9.79 10.27 -6.06
N SER A 200 -10.93 10.58 -6.70
CA SER A 200 -12.20 9.84 -6.55
C SER A 200 -12.19 8.45 -7.20
N PHE A 201 -11.16 8.10 -7.98
CA PHE A 201 -11.00 6.75 -8.54
C PHE A 201 -11.04 5.67 -7.45
N VAL A 202 -10.51 5.95 -6.25
CA VAL A 202 -10.53 5.06 -5.09
C VAL A 202 -11.95 4.66 -4.69
N ALA A 203 -12.95 5.51 -4.94
CA ALA A 203 -14.35 5.20 -4.62
C ALA A 203 -14.91 4.06 -5.48
N TYR A 204 -14.33 3.80 -6.65
CA TYR A 204 -14.71 2.71 -7.52
C TYR A 204 -13.87 1.43 -7.30
N TRP A 205 -12.94 1.46 -6.34
CA TRP A 205 -12.22 0.27 -5.93
C TRP A 205 -13.15 -0.69 -5.18
N GLY A 206 -13.31 -1.92 -5.68
CA GLY A 206 -14.13 -2.93 -5.00
C GLY A 206 -14.73 -3.98 -5.93
N PHE A 207 -15.01 -3.64 -7.20
CA PHE A 207 -15.61 -4.59 -8.15
C PHE A 207 -14.75 -5.85 -8.39
N GLU A 208 -13.43 -5.75 -8.23
CA GLU A 208 -12.51 -6.88 -8.44
C GLU A 208 -12.67 -8.00 -7.40
N THR A 209 -13.27 -7.71 -6.23
CA THR A 209 -13.56 -8.70 -5.19
C THR A 209 -14.47 -9.82 -5.72
N ILE A 210 -15.32 -9.53 -6.71
CA ILE A 210 -16.15 -10.50 -7.42
C ILE A 210 -15.28 -11.58 -8.07
N ALA A 211 -14.19 -11.19 -8.72
CA ALA A 211 -13.28 -12.14 -9.35
C ALA A 211 -12.53 -12.98 -8.30
N ALA A 212 -12.21 -12.39 -7.15
CA ALA A 212 -11.54 -13.10 -6.05
C ALA A 212 -12.41 -14.23 -5.48
N VAL A 213 -13.73 -14.07 -5.44
CA VAL A 213 -14.70 -15.10 -5.03
C VAL A 213 -15.24 -15.93 -6.20
N GLY A 214 -14.68 -15.80 -7.40
CA GLY A 214 -15.18 -16.46 -8.61
C GLY A 214 -15.27 -17.99 -8.51
N GLY A 215 -14.41 -18.61 -7.70
CA GLY A 215 -14.45 -20.05 -7.40
C GLY A 215 -15.68 -20.50 -6.59
N GLU A 216 -16.33 -19.59 -5.87
CA GLU A 216 -17.52 -19.83 -5.04
C GLU A 216 -18.85 -19.48 -5.76
N VAL A 217 -18.77 -18.91 -6.96
CA VAL A 217 -19.94 -18.51 -7.76
C VAL A 217 -20.52 -19.72 -8.50
N ARG A 218 -21.86 -19.88 -8.49
CA ARG A 218 -22.55 -21.01 -9.15
C ARG A 218 -22.36 -21.04 -10.68
N LYS A 219 -22.56 -19.90 -11.34
CA LYS A 219 -22.47 -19.71 -12.81
C LYS A 219 -21.47 -18.59 -13.15
N PRO A 220 -20.15 -18.80 -12.88
CA PRO A 220 -19.15 -17.74 -12.96
C PRO A 220 -19.08 -17.09 -14.36
N GLU A 221 -19.41 -17.84 -15.41
CA GLU A 221 -19.36 -17.41 -16.81
C GLU A 221 -20.22 -16.20 -17.12
N ARG A 222 -21.39 -16.12 -16.49
CA ARG A 222 -22.38 -15.06 -16.72
C ARG A 222 -22.48 -14.13 -15.53
N THR A 223 -22.40 -14.68 -14.33
CA THR A 223 -22.56 -13.91 -13.10
C THR A 223 -21.38 -12.97 -12.86
N ILE A 224 -20.13 -13.39 -13.07
CA ILE A 224 -18.97 -12.51 -12.83
C ILE A 224 -19.01 -11.27 -13.74
N PRO A 225 -19.10 -11.39 -15.08
CA PRO A 225 -19.12 -10.20 -15.93
C PRO A 225 -20.30 -9.27 -15.65
N LEU A 226 -21.49 -9.85 -15.44
CA LEU A 226 -22.69 -9.07 -15.18
C LEU A 226 -22.61 -8.33 -13.84
N CYS A 227 -22.16 -9.00 -12.78
CA CYS A 227 -22.00 -8.38 -11.47
C CYS A 227 -20.89 -7.32 -11.47
N CYS A 228 -19.77 -7.52 -12.18
CA CYS A 228 -18.72 -6.51 -12.30
C CYS A 228 -19.26 -5.21 -12.91
N VAL A 229 -19.94 -5.30 -14.06
CA VAL A 229 -20.51 -4.15 -14.75
C VAL A 229 -21.63 -3.50 -13.94
N LEU A 230 -22.59 -4.29 -13.44
CA LEU A 230 -23.69 -3.75 -12.64
C LEU A 230 -23.20 -3.11 -11.34
N SER A 231 -22.14 -3.63 -10.72
CA SER A 231 -21.58 -3.00 -9.52
C SER A 231 -21.08 -1.60 -9.84
N VAL A 232 -20.29 -1.43 -10.89
CA VAL A 232 -19.79 -0.11 -11.30
C VAL A 232 -20.94 0.84 -11.65
N LEU A 233 -21.94 0.38 -12.40
CA LEU A 233 -23.08 1.22 -12.81
C LEU A 233 -23.95 1.66 -11.62
N VAL A 234 -24.26 0.75 -10.70
CA VAL A 234 -25.04 1.07 -9.49
C VAL A 234 -24.27 2.04 -8.60
N CYS A 235 -22.98 1.80 -8.37
CA CYS A 235 -22.15 2.70 -7.55
C CYS A 235 -22.02 4.07 -8.21
N SER A 236 -21.82 4.12 -9.53
CA SER A 236 -21.73 5.35 -10.31
C SER A 236 -23.00 6.19 -10.19
N ALA A 237 -24.17 5.58 -10.39
CA ALA A 237 -25.44 6.27 -10.24
C ALA A 237 -25.61 6.87 -8.85
N ILE A 238 -25.25 6.12 -7.79
CA ILE A 238 -25.31 6.61 -6.41
C ILE A 238 -24.30 7.73 -6.16
N TYR A 239 -23.02 7.56 -6.52
CA TYR A 239 -22.01 8.58 -6.24
C TYR A 239 -22.27 9.89 -6.98
N VAL A 240 -22.65 9.82 -8.25
CA VAL A 240 -22.99 11.02 -9.04
C VAL A 240 -24.22 11.72 -8.44
N SER A 241 -25.27 10.96 -8.10
CA SER A 241 -26.50 11.53 -7.54
C SER A 241 -26.31 12.09 -6.14
N VAL A 242 -25.65 11.37 -5.23
CA VAL A 242 -25.31 11.84 -3.88
C VAL A 242 -24.44 13.09 -3.94
N THR A 243 -23.42 13.12 -4.80
CA THR A 243 -22.54 14.29 -4.95
C THR A 243 -23.32 15.51 -5.44
N LEU A 244 -24.10 15.34 -6.51
CA LEU A 244 -24.92 16.43 -7.05
C LEU A 244 -25.94 16.94 -6.03
N ALA A 245 -26.63 16.03 -5.34
CA ALA A 245 -27.63 16.38 -4.35
C ALA A 245 -27.03 17.06 -3.11
N SER A 246 -25.85 16.61 -2.66
CA SER A 246 -25.11 17.22 -1.56
C SER A 246 -24.67 18.65 -1.90
N ILE A 247 -24.08 18.85 -3.08
CA ILE A 247 -23.64 20.18 -3.55
C ILE A 247 -24.84 21.10 -3.72
N GLY A 248 -25.93 20.62 -4.32
CA GLY A 248 -27.14 21.41 -4.50
C GLY A 248 -27.80 21.83 -3.17
N LEU A 249 -27.68 21.02 -2.11
CA LEU A 249 -28.25 21.32 -0.81
C LEU A 249 -27.42 22.32 0.01
N VAL A 250 -26.12 22.04 0.22
CA VAL A 250 -25.29 22.80 1.18
C VAL A 250 -24.21 23.66 0.51
N GLY A 251 -24.02 23.55 -0.81
CA GLY A 251 -22.95 24.22 -1.53
C GLY A 251 -21.61 23.47 -1.48
N TRP A 252 -20.79 23.65 -2.51
CA TRP A 252 -19.49 22.96 -2.61
C TRP A 252 -18.45 23.49 -1.61
N GLU A 253 -18.54 24.76 -1.21
CA GLU A 253 -17.63 25.41 -0.26
C GLU A 253 -17.77 24.79 1.15
N ALA A 254 -19.01 24.66 1.63
CA ALA A 254 -19.31 24.02 2.91
C ALA A 254 -18.87 22.54 2.93
N LEU A 255 -19.03 21.82 1.80
CA LEU A 255 -18.50 20.46 1.67
C LEU A 255 -16.98 20.43 1.68
N ALA A 256 -16.33 21.38 1.00
CA ALA A 256 -14.87 21.45 0.91
C ALA A 256 -14.21 21.75 2.25
N GLU A 257 -14.87 22.47 3.16
CA GLU A 257 -14.40 22.78 4.51
C GLU A 257 -14.66 21.64 5.52
N SER A 258 -15.56 20.71 5.21
CA SER A 258 -15.96 19.65 6.12
C SER A 258 -15.12 18.38 5.98
N GLU A 259 -14.56 17.91 7.09
CA GLU A 259 -13.89 16.59 7.16
C GLU A 259 -14.89 15.42 7.10
N THR A 260 -16.17 15.68 7.36
CA THR A 260 -17.25 14.68 7.32
C THR A 260 -18.43 15.19 6.48
N PRO A 261 -18.25 15.31 5.15
CA PRO A 261 -19.17 16.04 4.26
C PRO A 261 -20.58 15.48 4.23
N LEU A 262 -20.76 14.16 4.19
CA LEU A 262 -22.11 13.56 4.20
C LEU A 262 -22.82 13.71 5.54
N ILE A 263 -22.08 13.75 6.65
CA ILE A 263 -22.66 14.00 7.97
C ILE A 263 -23.19 15.44 8.05
N LEU A 264 -22.45 16.40 7.46
CA LEU A 264 -22.92 17.78 7.31
C LEU A 264 -24.24 17.86 6.51
N VAL A 265 -24.33 17.12 5.40
CA VAL A 265 -25.58 17.03 4.61
C VAL A 265 -26.72 16.43 5.44
N GLY A 266 -26.46 15.37 6.22
CA GLY A 266 -27.44 14.80 7.14
C GLY A 266 -27.93 15.80 8.19
N SER A 267 -27.00 16.54 8.79
CA SER A 267 -27.29 17.59 9.78
C SER A 267 -28.14 18.72 9.18
N ALA A 268 -27.83 19.15 7.95
CA ALA A 268 -28.60 20.16 7.25
C ALA A 268 -30.05 19.72 6.93
N LEU A 269 -30.29 18.42 6.75
CA LEU A 269 -31.61 17.88 6.44
C LEU A 269 -32.52 17.65 7.66
N LEU A 270 -31.97 17.06 8.71
CA LEU A 270 -32.75 16.52 9.84
C LEU A 270 -32.19 16.95 11.22
N GLY A 271 -31.23 17.87 11.26
CA GLY A 271 -30.51 18.25 12.48
C GLY A 271 -29.76 17.06 13.09
N ASP A 272 -29.77 16.98 14.42
CA ASP A 272 -29.04 15.97 15.20
C ASP A 272 -29.38 14.51 14.82
N LEU A 273 -30.64 14.27 14.43
CA LEU A 273 -31.09 12.96 13.96
C LEU A 273 -30.39 12.56 12.66
N GLY A 274 -30.28 13.49 11.71
CA GLY A 274 -29.60 13.26 10.45
C GLY A 274 -28.10 13.07 10.63
N GLU A 275 -27.48 13.89 11.48
CA GLU A 275 -26.07 13.73 11.86
C GLU A 275 -25.80 12.32 12.41
N THR A 276 -26.61 11.86 13.36
CA THR A 276 -26.44 10.54 13.99
C THR A 276 -26.63 9.39 13.00
N LEU A 277 -27.71 9.43 12.21
CA LEU A 277 -28.01 8.36 11.24
C LEU A 277 -26.93 8.25 10.16
N VAL A 278 -26.46 9.37 9.63
CA VAL A 278 -25.41 9.39 8.61
C VAL A 278 -24.05 9.03 9.20
N SER A 279 -23.78 9.38 10.46
CA SER A 279 -22.59 8.94 11.19
C SER A 279 -22.54 7.41 11.31
N ILE A 280 -23.65 6.77 11.70
CA ILE A 280 -23.74 5.30 11.79
C ILE A 280 -23.53 4.67 10.40
N LEU A 281 -24.15 5.26 9.37
CA LEU A 281 -24.01 4.79 7.99
C LEU A 281 -22.56 4.86 7.50
N GLY A 282 -21.89 5.99 7.73
CA GLY A 282 -20.49 6.21 7.38
C GLY A 282 -19.53 5.31 8.18
N ALA A 283 -19.82 5.06 9.45
CA ALA A 283 -19.08 4.10 10.26
C ALA A 283 -19.19 2.67 9.70
N ILE A 284 -20.39 2.22 9.34
CA ILE A 284 -20.58 0.91 8.70
C ILE A 284 -19.79 0.83 7.39
N ALA A 285 -19.86 1.88 6.55
CA ALA A 285 -19.19 1.93 5.26
C ALA A 285 -17.67 1.84 5.39
N THR A 286 -17.07 2.70 6.23
CA THR A 286 -15.62 2.76 6.46
C THR A 286 -15.08 1.47 7.06
N LEU A 287 -15.75 0.88 8.05
CA LEU A 287 -15.31 -0.37 8.68
C LEU A 287 -15.39 -1.57 7.72
N THR A 288 -16.44 -1.64 6.90
CA THR A 288 -16.59 -2.71 5.90
C THR A 288 -15.48 -2.62 4.83
N SER A 289 -15.15 -1.41 4.39
CA SER A 289 -14.05 -1.17 3.44
C SER A 289 -12.68 -1.44 4.04
N LEU A 290 -12.44 -1.04 5.29
CA LEU A 290 -11.21 -1.35 6.04
C LEU A 290 -10.96 -2.86 6.08
N ASN A 291 -11.98 -3.65 6.46
CA ASN A 291 -11.87 -5.10 6.51
C ASN A 291 -11.56 -5.71 5.14
N SER A 292 -12.29 -5.28 4.12
CA SER A 292 -12.14 -5.76 2.74
C SER A 292 -10.74 -5.46 2.18
N ALA A 293 -10.22 -4.27 2.46
CA ALA A 293 -8.90 -3.81 2.04
C ALA A 293 -7.77 -4.63 2.70
N LEU A 294 -7.83 -4.86 4.01
CA LEU A 294 -6.85 -5.68 4.74
C LEU A 294 -6.86 -7.13 4.24
N LEU A 295 -8.04 -7.69 3.99
CA LEU A 295 -8.18 -9.04 3.45
C LEU A 295 -7.61 -9.15 2.03
N SER A 296 -7.84 -8.14 1.18
CA SER A 296 -7.27 -8.08 -0.17
C SER A 296 -5.75 -7.96 -0.12
N ALA A 297 -5.22 -7.05 0.69
CA ALA A 297 -3.79 -6.87 0.89
C ALA A 297 -3.11 -8.17 1.35
N ALA A 298 -3.68 -8.85 2.36
CA ALA A 298 -3.14 -10.12 2.86
C ALA A 298 -3.13 -11.22 1.79
N ARG A 299 -4.17 -11.30 0.94
CA ARG A 299 -4.24 -12.27 -0.16
C ARG A 299 -3.18 -12.01 -1.23
N ILE A 300 -2.94 -10.75 -1.57
CA ILE A 300 -1.92 -10.36 -2.56
C ILE A 300 -0.52 -10.65 -2.01
N ALA A 301 -0.22 -10.25 -0.77
CA ALA A 301 1.04 -10.59 -0.10
C ALA A 301 1.28 -12.09 -0.04
N TYR A 302 0.27 -12.86 0.37
CA TYR A 302 0.36 -14.32 0.40
C TYR A 302 0.62 -14.91 -0.99
N ALA A 303 -0.04 -14.42 -2.04
CA ALA A 303 0.17 -14.89 -3.41
C ALA A 303 1.58 -14.58 -3.92
N LEU A 304 2.09 -13.37 -3.68
CA LEU A 304 3.46 -12.96 -4.02
C LEU A 304 4.50 -13.81 -3.27
N ALA A 305 4.28 -14.07 -1.98
CA ALA A 305 5.16 -14.89 -1.16
C ALA A 305 5.15 -16.37 -1.56
N LYS A 306 3.98 -16.91 -1.97
CA LYS A 306 3.86 -18.28 -2.52
C LYS A 306 4.66 -18.44 -3.81
N THR A 307 4.86 -17.36 -4.57
CA THR A 307 5.69 -17.33 -5.78
C THR A 307 7.14 -16.91 -5.54
N GLU A 308 7.57 -16.81 -4.28
CA GLU A 308 8.95 -16.41 -3.90
C GLU A 308 9.35 -15.01 -4.38
N LEU A 309 8.38 -14.15 -4.68
CA LEU A 309 8.60 -12.74 -5.01
C LEU A 309 8.57 -11.84 -3.76
N LEU A 310 8.12 -12.38 -2.63
CA LEU A 310 8.22 -11.80 -1.30
C LEU A 310 8.75 -12.88 -0.34
N PRO A 311 9.23 -12.49 0.86
CA PRO A 311 9.76 -13.44 1.84
C PRO A 311 8.78 -14.59 2.13
N ARG A 312 9.29 -15.83 2.05
CA ARG A 312 8.50 -17.06 2.24
C ARG A 312 7.74 -17.12 3.57
N GLY A 313 8.20 -16.38 4.59
CA GLY A 313 7.52 -16.26 5.88
C GLY A 313 6.09 -15.73 5.79
N LEU A 314 5.78 -14.88 4.79
CA LEU A 314 4.44 -14.35 4.56
C LEU A 314 3.48 -15.39 3.97
N ALA A 315 4.00 -16.47 3.39
CA ALA A 315 3.21 -17.59 2.89
C ALA A 315 2.84 -18.61 4.00
N ILE A 316 3.30 -18.42 5.25
CA ILE A 316 3.00 -19.33 6.35
C ILE A 316 1.54 -19.14 6.79
N ILE A 317 0.81 -20.25 6.83
CA ILE A 317 -0.59 -20.31 7.26
C ILE A 317 -0.65 -20.74 8.74
N HIS A 318 -1.47 -20.05 9.53
CA HIS A 318 -1.69 -20.37 10.94
C HIS A 318 -2.38 -21.73 11.11
N GLY A 319 -1.86 -22.61 11.98
CA GLY A 319 -2.35 -24.00 12.13
C GLY A 319 -3.82 -24.11 12.55
N ARG A 320 -4.27 -23.28 13.52
CA ARG A 320 -5.65 -23.25 14.01
C ARG A 320 -6.62 -22.50 13.08
N PHE A 321 -6.34 -21.22 12.79
CA PHE A 321 -7.24 -20.32 12.05
C PHE A 321 -7.19 -20.47 10.53
N ARG A 322 -6.15 -21.13 9.98
CA ARG A 322 -5.95 -21.31 8.54
C ARG A 322 -5.89 -19.99 7.74
N THR A 323 -5.31 -18.96 8.36
CA THR A 323 -5.10 -17.62 7.80
C THR A 323 -3.61 -17.35 7.60
N PRO A 324 -3.21 -16.58 6.57
CA PRO A 324 -1.82 -16.19 6.37
C PRO A 324 -1.43 -15.05 7.33
N TYR A 325 -1.26 -15.39 8.61
CA TYR A 325 -1.10 -14.40 9.70
C TYR A 325 0.08 -13.44 9.47
N GLY A 326 1.21 -13.92 8.92
CA GLY A 326 2.36 -13.08 8.60
C GLY A 326 2.02 -12.00 7.56
N ALA A 327 1.27 -12.36 6.51
CA ALA A 327 0.81 -11.43 5.50
C ALA A 327 -0.20 -10.40 6.06
N VAL A 328 -1.10 -10.85 6.94
CA VAL A 328 -2.07 -9.96 7.61
C VAL A 328 -1.36 -8.97 8.53
N MET A 329 -0.45 -9.46 9.39
CA MET A 329 0.29 -8.61 10.33
C MET A 329 1.18 -7.60 9.62
N LEU A 330 1.91 -8.02 8.58
CA LEU A 330 2.77 -7.09 7.84
C LEU A 330 1.93 -6.02 7.11
N SER A 331 0.84 -6.43 6.45
CA SER A 331 -0.02 -5.48 5.74
C SER A 331 -0.69 -4.50 6.69
N SER A 332 -1.12 -4.97 7.87
CA SER A 332 -1.73 -4.13 8.90
C SER A 332 -0.70 -3.21 9.56
N ALA A 333 0.52 -3.69 9.83
CA ALA A 333 1.58 -2.85 10.39
C ALA A 333 2.00 -1.72 9.42
N LEU A 334 2.08 -2.01 8.13
CA LEU A 334 2.37 -0.99 7.12
C LEU A 334 1.18 -0.02 6.95
N ALA A 335 -0.06 -0.52 6.97
CA ALA A 335 -1.25 0.33 6.97
C ALA A 335 -1.30 1.24 8.21
N ALA A 336 -0.92 0.74 9.39
CA ALA A 336 -0.78 1.51 10.63
C ALA A 336 0.28 2.62 10.51
N LEU A 337 1.40 2.35 9.84
CA LEU A 337 2.38 3.41 9.57
C LEU A 337 1.79 4.50 8.66
N PHE A 338 0.95 4.14 7.70
CA PHE A 338 0.27 5.11 6.84
C PHE A 338 -0.83 5.90 7.59
N THR A 339 -1.52 5.31 8.57
CA THR A 339 -2.53 6.04 9.37
C THR A 339 -1.93 7.17 10.19
N LEU A 340 -0.65 7.09 10.56
CA LEU A 340 0.05 8.18 11.25
C LEU A 340 0.10 9.49 10.43
N THR A 341 -0.07 9.43 9.11
CA THR A 341 -0.15 10.64 8.29
C THR A 341 -1.40 11.46 8.60
N GLY A 342 -2.52 10.83 8.98
CA GLY A 342 -3.79 11.49 9.28
C GLY A 342 -4.50 12.15 8.09
N PHE A 343 -3.86 12.26 6.93
CA PHE A 343 -4.40 12.94 5.75
C PHE A 343 -5.18 11.98 4.84
N VAL A 344 -6.50 12.02 4.91
CA VAL A 344 -7.37 11.14 4.09
C VAL A 344 -7.12 11.36 2.60
N SER A 345 -7.09 12.61 2.13
CA SER A 345 -6.88 12.95 0.72
C SER A 345 -5.60 12.34 0.17
N PHE A 346 -4.49 12.48 0.89
CA PHE A 346 -3.21 11.88 0.54
C PHE A 346 -3.29 10.35 0.46
N LEU A 347 -3.91 9.70 1.45
CA LEU A 347 -4.07 8.24 1.48
C LEU A 347 -4.97 7.73 0.34
N ALA A 348 -6.06 8.44 0.07
CA ALA A 348 -7.01 8.16 -1.01
C ALA A 348 -6.33 8.26 -2.38
N GLU A 349 -5.60 9.34 -2.61
CA GLU A 349 -4.94 9.61 -3.88
C GLU A 349 -3.76 8.67 -4.13
N ALA A 350 -2.96 8.37 -3.09
CA ALA A 350 -1.90 7.38 -3.18
C ALA A 350 -2.44 5.96 -3.41
N ALA A 351 -3.58 5.61 -2.79
CA ALA A 351 -4.27 4.35 -3.08
C ALA A 351 -4.77 4.31 -4.54
N SER A 352 -5.41 5.38 -5.02
CA SER A 352 -5.83 5.53 -6.42
C SER A 352 -4.67 5.34 -7.39
N PHE A 353 -3.51 5.93 -7.13
CA PHE A 353 -2.33 5.76 -7.97
C PHE A 353 -1.92 4.29 -8.07
N GLY A 354 -1.85 3.58 -6.92
CA GLY A 354 -1.53 2.16 -6.88
C GLY A 354 -2.53 1.32 -7.67
N PHE A 355 -3.82 1.60 -7.52
CA PHE A 355 -4.88 0.90 -8.23
C PHE A 355 -4.85 1.19 -9.74
N LEU A 356 -4.71 2.46 -10.16
CA LEU A 356 -4.57 2.85 -11.57
C LEU A 356 -3.36 2.16 -12.21
N THR A 357 -2.20 2.17 -11.55
CA THR A 357 -0.97 1.56 -12.07
C THR A 357 -1.10 0.03 -12.18
N GLY A 358 -1.64 -0.62 -11.15
CA GLY A 358 -1.87 -2.06 -11.16
C GLY A 358 -2.87 -2.48 -12.24
N LEU A 359 -4.01 -1.78 -12.33
CA LEU A 359 -5.06 -2.07 -13.31
C LEU A 359 -4.61 -1.74 -14.74
N LEU A 360 -3.78 -0.71 -14.94
CA LEU A 360 -3.15 -0.44 -16.23
C LEU A 360 -2.39 -1.68 -16.74
N LEU A 361 -1.56 -2.30 -15.90
CA LEU A 361 -0.82 -3.51 -16.26
C LEU A 361 -1.73 -4.72 -16.52
N VAL A 362 -2.86 -4.80 -15.82
CA VAL A 362 -3.89 -5.83 -16.08
C VAL A 362 -4.53 -5.62 -17.47
N ASN A 363 -4.83 -4.39 -17.87
CA ASN A 363 -5.37 -4.09 -19.19
C ASN A 363 -4.35 -4.39 -20.31
N VAL A 364 -3.06 -4.08 -20.08
CA VAL A 364 -1.97 -4.50 -20.98
C VAL A 364 -1.94 -6.02 -21.10
N SER A 365 -2.10 -6.72 -19.98
CA SER A 365 -2.08 -8.18 -19.92
C SER A 365 -3.22 -8.82 -20.72
N LEU A 366 -4.42 -8.23 -20.75
CA LEU A 366 -5.50 -8.69 -21.62
C LEU A 366 -5.08 -8.71 -23.09
N MET A 367 -4.50 -7.60 -23.58
CA MET A 367 -4.06 -7.48 -24.97
C MET A 367 -2.96 -8.49 -25.30
N VAL A 368 -1.98 -8.64 -24.40
CA VAL A 368 -0.89 -9.62 -24.55
C VAL A 368 -1.45 -11.05 -24.57
N LEU A 369 -2.39 -11.38 -23.68
CA LEU A 369 -2.95 -12.73 -23.58
C LEU A 369 -3.82 -13.09 -24.79
N ARG A 370 -4.53 -12.12 -25.38
CA ARG A 370 -5.25 -12.31 -26.65
C ARG A 370 -4.34 -12.65 -27.82
N ARG A 371 -3.09 -12.16 -27.80
CA ARG A 371 -2.06 -12.51 -28.80
C ARG A 371 -1.35 -13.83 -28.49
N LYS A 372 -0.79 -13.98 -27.28
CA LYS A 372 0.03 -15.15 -26.88
C LYS A 372 -0.79 -16.44 -26.76
N ARG A 373 -2.00 -16.39 -26.19
CA ARG A 373 -2.86 -17.57 -25.97
C ARG A 373 -4.17 -17.42 -26.74
N ARG A 374 -4.09 -17.43 -28.08
CA ARG A 374 -5.24 -17.24 -28.98
C ARG A 374 -6.37 -18.25 -28.70
N TYR A 375 -6.03 -19.52 -28.47
CA TYR A 375 -6.99 -20.61 -28.27
C TYR A 375 -7.49 -20.78 -26.82
N LEU A 376 -7.13 -19.88 -25.90
CA LEU A 376 -7.67 -19.91 -24.53
C LEU A 376 -9.20 -19.76 -24.57
N PRO A 377 -9.97 -20.65 -23.92
CA PRO A 377 -11.42 -20.56 -23.90
C PRO A 377 -11.86 -19.31 -23.12
N ARG A 378 -12.53 -18.39 -23.82
CA ARG A 378 -13.03 -17.13 -23.27
C ARG A 378 -14.54 -17.17 -23.23
N LYS A 379 -15.08 -17.43 -22.04
CA LYS A 379 -16.54 -17.59 -21.84
C LYS A 379 -17.27 -16.25 -21.88
N PHE A 380 -16.59 -15.18 -21.47
CA PHE A 380 -16.94 -13.80 -21.76
C PHE A 380 -15.83 -13.16 -22.59
N LYS A 381 -16.18 -12.31 -23.55
CA LYS A 381 -15.24 -11.52 -24.34
C LYS A 381 -15.61 -10.05 -24.19
N THR A 382 -14.62 -9.25 -23.85
CA THR A 382 -14.73 -7.80 -23.78
C THR A 382 -15.24 -7.25 -25.12
N PRO A 383 -16.31 -6.43 -25.12
CA PRO A 383 -16.83 -5.81 -26.32
C PRO A 383 -15.80 -4.83 -26.92
N LEU A 384 -15.94 -4.53 -28.21
CA LEU A 384 -15.16 -3.50 -28.94
C LEU A 384 -13.64 -3.65 -28.83
N TYR A 385 -13.11 -4.87 -28.64
CA TYR A 385 -11.65 -5.07 -28.65
C TYR A 385 -11.04 -4.71 -30.03
N PRO A 386 -9.90 -3.99 -30.09
CA PRO A 386 -9.00 -3.61 -28.98
C PRO A 386 -9.27 -2.23 -28.35
N LEU A 387 -10.35 -1.53 -28.73
CA LEU A 387 -10.65 -0.18 -28.25
C LEU A 387 -10.80 -0.12 -26.73
N THR A 388 -11.52 -1.06 -26.13
CA THR A 388 -11.79 -1.11 -24.68
C THR A 388 -10.53 -1.15 -23.80
N PRO A 389 -9.55 -2.05 -24.00
CA PRO A 389 -8.31 -2.01 -23.22
C PRO A 389 -7.41 -0.82 -23.55
N VAL A 390 -7.41 -0.34 -24.80
CA VAL A 390 -6.61 0.84 -25.18
C VAL A 390 -7.13 2.08 -24.47
N LEU A 391 -8.46 2.31 -24.49
CA LEU A 391 -9.07 3.45 -23.78
C LEU A 391 -8.86 3.36 -22.27
N ALA A 392 -8.94 2.16 -21.67
CA ALA A 392 -8.66 1.98 -20.25
C ALA A 392 -7.21 2.38 -19.91
N ILE A 393 -6.23 1.96 -20.72
CA ILE A 393 -4.81 2.29 -20.51
C ILE A 393 -4.58 3.79 -20.67
N VAL A 394 -5.10 4.38 -21.75
CA VAL A 394 -4.96 5.81 -22.01
C VAL A 394 -5.59 6.63 -20.88
N ALA A 395 -6.77 6.25 -20.40
CA ALA A 395 -7.43 6.97 -19.33
C ALA A 395 -6.69 6.85 -17.99
N CYS A 396 -6.13 5.67 -17.66
CA CYS A 396 -5.26 5.53 -16.47
C CYS A 396 -4.03 6.43 -16.57
N LEU A 397 -3.35 6.45 -17.72
CA LEU A 397 -2.18 7.30 -17.96
C LEU A 397 -2.53 8.79 -17.98
N ALA A 398 -3.74 9.15 -18.42
CA ALA A 398 -4.17 10.53 -18.51
C ALA A 398 -4.51 11.14 -17.14
N LEU A 399 -4.98 10.34 -16.17
CA LEU A 399 -5.30 10.85 -14.83
C LEU A 399 -4.07 11.05 -13.95
N ILE A 400 -3.07 10.17 -14.05
CA ILE A 400 -1.88 10.20 -13.18
C ILE A 400 -1.21 11.59 -13.13
N PRO A 401 -0.96 12.31 -14.25
CA PRO A 401 -0.31 13.62 -14.21
C PRO A 401 -1.07 14.74 -13.50
N PHE A 402 -2.39 14.58 -13.28
CA PHE A 402 -3.22 15.57 -12.58
C PHE A 402 -3.28 15.34 -11.07
N MET A 403 -2.70 14.25 -10.58
CA MET A 403 -2.64 13.95 -9.15
C MET A 403 -1.62 14.86 -8.45
N ASP A 404 -1.76 14.99 -7.13
CA ASP A 404 -0.89 15.82 -6.30
C ASP A 404 0.61 15.45 -6.49
N PRO A 405 1.49 16.43 -6.72
CA PRO A 405 2.92 16.17 -6.95
C PRO A 405 3.62 15.41 -5.82
N ALA A 406 3.22 15.62 -4.56
CA ALA A 406 3.77 14.88 -3.43
C ALA A 406 3.32 13.42 -3.46
N VAL A 407 2.06 13.15 -3.82
CA VAL A 407 1.55 11.79 -4.03
C VAL A 407 2.30 11.10 -5.17
N LEU A 408 2.55 11.80 -6.28
CA LEU A 408 3.33 11.27 -7.40
C LEU A 408 4.77 10.93 -7.00
N ALA A 409 5.43 11.81 -6.26
CA ALA A 409 6.79 11.58 -5.77
C ALA A 409 6.87 10.37 -4.83
N VAL A 410 5.95 10.27 -3.86
CA VAL A 410 5.89 9.13 -2.93
C VAL A 410 5.55 7.84 -3.66
N SER A 411 4.60 7.89 -4.59
CA SER A 411 4.19 6.71 -5.36
C SER A 411 5.28 6.21 -6.30
N LEU A 412 6.06 7.11 -6.90
CA LEU A 412 7.25 6.78 -7.66
C LEU A 412 8.31 6.12 -6.76
N ALA A 413 8.54 6.65 -5.56
CA ALA A 413 9.44 6.06 -4.59
C ALA A 413 8.99 4.65 -4.17
N ILE A 414 7.68 4.43 -3.96
CA ILE A 414 7.11 3.11 -3.70
C ILE A 414 7.34 2.16 -4.88
N GLY A 415 7.17 2.63 -6.12
CA GLY A 415 7.44 1.84 -7.33
C GLY A 415 8.91 1.46 -7.50
N LEU A 416 9.83 2.40 -7.22
CA LEU A 416 11.27 2.17 -7.22
C LEU A 416 11.67 1.18 -6.13
N MET A 417 11.13 1.33 -4.92
CA MET A 417 11.32 0.39 -3.82
C MET A 417 10.82 -1.01 -4.20
N GLY A 418 9.64 -1.13 -4.80
CA GLY A 418 9.13 -2.41 -5.30
C GLY A 418 10.07 -3.02 -6.34
N SER A 419 10.53 -2.22 -7.30
CA SER A 419 11.48 -2.67 -8.32
C SER A 419 12.80 -3.16 -7.69
N MET A 420 13.29 -2.46 -6.67
CA MET A 420 14.46 -2.89 -5.90
C MET A 420 14.23 -4.20 -5.16
N VAL A 421 13.07 -4.37 -4.50
CA VAL A 421 12.70 -5.63 -3.82
C VAL A 421 12.65 -6.78 -4.83
N PHE A 422 12.07 -6.56 -6.01
CA PHE A 422 12.04 -7.56 -7.07
C PHE A 422 13.44 -7.96 -7.55
N LEU A 423 14.30 -6.98 -7.82
CA LEU A 423 15.69 -7.22 -8.22
C LEU A 423 16.47 -7.93 -7.11
N PHE A 424 16.23 -7.56 -5.85
CA PHE A 424 16.84 -8.20 -4.69
C PHE A 424 16.38 -9.66 -4.52
N GLU A 425 15.12 -9.96 -4.80
CA GLU A 425 14.64 -11.35 -4.75
C GLU A 425 15.12 -12.19 -5.94
N LEU A 426 15.37 -11.59 -7.10
CA LEU A 426 16.04 -12.27 -8.22
C LEU A 426 17.55 -12.44 -8.01
N ALA A 427 18.15 -11.61 -7.16
CA ALA A 427 19.58 -11.61 -6.92
C ALA A 427 20.02 -12.92 -6.26
N THR A 428 21.17 -13.45 -6.72
CA THR A 428 21.81 -14.61 -6.07
C THR A 428 22.15 -14.28 -4.61
N PRO A 429 22.29 -15.28 -3.72
CA PRO A 429 22.66 -15.03 -2.33
C PRO A 429 23.87 -14.10 -2.19
N LYS A 430 24.89 -14.28 -3.05
CA LYS A 430 26.07 -13.42 -3.11
C LYS A 430 25.74 -11.98 -3.48
N THR A 431 24.94 -11.79 -4.52
CA THR A 431 24.50 -10.45 -4.97
C THR A 431 23.61 -9.76 -3.92
N ARG A 432 22.84 -10.51 -3.13
CA ARG A 432 22.07 -9.97 -2.00
C ARG A 432 22.97 -9.48 -0.88
N GLU A 433 24.00 -10.25 -0.52
CA GLU A 433 25.01 -9.83 0.45
C GLU A 433 25.78 -8.58 -0.05
N ALA A 434 26.09 -8.54 -1.35
CA ALA A 434 26.67 -7.37 -2.01
C ALA A 434 25.79 -6.11 -1.91
N ALA A 435 24.50 -6.25 -2.22
CA ALA A 435 23.53 -5.15 -2.16
C ALA A 435 23.33 -4.64 -0.71
N ILE A 436 23.22 -5.54 0.26
CA ILE A 436 23.12 -5.17 1.69
C ILE A 436 24.40 -4.47 2.15
N GLY A 437 25.57 -4.98 1.74
CA GLY A 437 26.85 -4.33 1.98
C GLY A 437 26.90 -2.92 1.39
N GLY A 438 26.48 -2.73 0.13
CA GLY A 438 26.41 -1.42 -0.50
C GLY A 438 25.45 -0.44 0.21
N PHE A 439 24.27 -0.89 0.61
CA PHE A 439 23.30 -0.08 1.39
C PHE A 439 23.85 0.29 2.77
N SER A 440 24.47 -0.68 3.45
CA SER A 440 25.11 -0.47 4.75
C SER A 440 26.30 0.49 4.65
N LEU A 441 27.03 0.47 3.53
CA LEU A 441 28.13 1.39 3.25
C LEU A 441 27.60 2.82 3.05
N ALA A 442 26.58 3.00 2.22
CA ALA A 442 25.97 4.30 1.95
C ALA A 442 25.39 4.93 3.23
N SER A 443 24.69 4.14 4.04
CA SER A 443 24.16 4.61 5.33
C SER A 443 25.27 4.96 6.33
N GLY A 444 26.34 4.15 6.43
CA GLY A 444 27.50 4.48 7.26
C GLY A 444 28.20 5.79 6.83
N LEU A 445 28.41 5.99 5.53
CA LEU A 445 28.97 7.23 4.98
C LEU A 445 28.06 8.44 5.24
N SER A 446 26.74 8.26 5.16
CA SER A 446 25.79 9.34 5.44
C SER A 446 25.86 9.82 6.89
N VAL A 447 26.05 8.92 7.86
CA VAL A 447 26.22 9.26 9.28
C VAL A 447 27.52 10.04 9.49
N LEU A 448 28.62 9.61 8.87
CA LEU A 448 29.90 10.33 8.93
C LEU A 448 29.82 11.72 8.29
N LEU A 449 29.12 11.86 7.16
CA LEU A 449 28.90 13.14 6.50
C LEU A 449 28.05 14.08 7.36
N ILE A 450 27.02 13.56 8.03
CA ILE A 450 26.18 14.34 8.95
C ILE A 450 27.01 14.84 10.14
N LEU A 451 27.84 13.98 10.75
CA LEU A 451 28.76 14.39 11.81
C LEU A 451 29.70 15.51 11.37
N TYR A 452 30.28 15.39 10.17
CA TYR A 452 31.15 16.43 9.60
C TYR A 452 30.41 17.76 9.39
N ILE A 453 29.19 17.72 8.86
CA ILE A 453 28.38 18.93 8.63
C ILE A 453 28.01 19.62 9.96
N LEU A 454 27.67 18.86 11.00
CA LEU A 454 27.31 19.39 12.30
C LEU A 454 28.50 20.05 13.01
N ASP A 455 29.67 19.41 12.97
CA ASP A 455 30.89 19.85 13.63
C ASP A 455 31.54 21.05 12.91
N VAL A 456 31.73 20.96 11.59
CA VAL A 456 32.50 21.94 10.81
C VAL A 456 31.67 23.11 10.29
N ARG A 457 30.39 22.88 9.96
CA ARG A 457 29.56 23.86 9.23
C ARG A 457 28.53 24.58 10.08
N LEU A 458 28.04 23.93 11.14
CA LEU A 458 26.92 24.42 11.94
C LEU A 458 27.31 24.78 13.38
N GLY A 459 28.50 24.41 13.83
CA GLY A 459 28.99 24.75 15.18
C GLY A 459 28.17 24.14 16.31
N TRP A 460 27.49 23.01 16.07
CA TRP A 460 26.70 22.32 17.08
C TRP A 460 27.62 21.45 17.95
N GLU A 461 27.79 21.82 19.22
CA GLU A 461 28.54 21.00 20.18
C GLU A 461 27.73 19.74 20.60
N ILE A 462 27.99 18.64 19.90
CA ILE A 462 27.55 17.30 20.31
C ILE A 462 28.39 16.87 21.52
N SER A 463 27.75 16.24 22.51
CA SER A 463 28.51 15.71 23.66
C SER A 463 29.64 14.77 23.20
N THR A 464 30.82 14.94 23.81
CA THR A 464 32.07 14.29 23.38
C THR A 464 31.93 12.77 23.23
N TRP A 465 31.22 12.12 24.15
CA TRP A 465 30.99 10.67 24.10
C TRP A 465 30.05 10.25 22.96
N ALA A 466 28.99 11.01 22.65
CA ALA A 466 28.04 10.70 21.58
C ALA A 466 28.69 10.83 20.20
N TYR A 467 29.55 11.84 20.03
CA TYR A 467 30.36 12.02 18.83
C TYR A 467 31.23 10.80 18.56
N TYR A 468 32.00 10.34 19.56
CA TYR A 468 32.87 9.18 19.39
C TYR A 468 32.08 7.88 19.15
N VAL A 469 30.90 7.72 19.74
CA VAL A 469 30.03 6.56 19.48
C VAL A 469 29.51 6.56 18.05
N LEU A 470 29.05 7.70 17.52
CA LEU A 470 28.59 7.80 16.14
C LEU A 470 29.74 7.67 15.13
N LEU A 471 30.91 8.23 15.45
CA LEU A 471 32.11 8.13 14.62
C LEU A 471 32.61 6.67 14.55
N ALA A 472 32.78 6.02 15.70
CA ALA A 472 33.19 4.62 15.79
C ALA A 472 32.14 3.70 15.15
N GLY A 473 30.85 3.96 15.39
CA GLY A 473 29.74 3.25 14.76
C GLY A 473 29.74 3.39 13.24
N GLY A 474 29.94 4.60 12.72
CA GLY A 474 30.03 4.88 11.29
C GLY A 474 31.23 4.19 10.63
N ILE A 475 32.43 4.28 11.24
CA ILE A 475 33.65 3.63 10.71
C ILE A 475 33.51 2.10 10.73
N THR A 476 33.07 1.53 11.86
CA THR A 476 32.87 0.08 11.97
C THR A 476 31.81 -0.41 10.98
N GLN A 477 30.73 0.36 10.79
CA GLN A 477 29.73 0.08 9.77
C GLN A 477 30.32 0.13 8.37
N VAL A 478 31.10 1.14 8.00
CA VAL A 478 31.76 1.23 6.68
C VAL A 478 32.65 0.01 6.42
N ILE A 479 33.50 -0.36 7.39
CA ILE A 479 34.42 -1.50 7.25
C ILE A 479 33.63 -2.82 7.13
N ALA A 480 32.66 -3.05 8.01
CA ALA A 480 31.85 -4.27 7.98
C ALA A 480 30.99 -4.35 6.70
N SER A 481 30.54 -3.21 6.19
CA SER A 481 29.79 -3.12 4.92
C SER A 481 30.64 -3.55 3.73
N LEU A 482 31.93 -3.21 3.72
CA LEU A 482 32.87 -3.66 2.70
C LEU A 482 33.06 -5.19 2.75
N PHE A 483 33.17 -5.78 3.96
CA PHE A 483 33.27 -7.24 4.13
C PHE A 483 31.96 -7.99 3.83
N CYS A 484 30.82 -7.34 4.06
CA CYS A 484 29.54 -7.86 3.61
C CYS A 484 29.46 -7.82 2.08
N ALA A 485 29.93 -6.73 1.46
CA ALA A 485 29.86 -6.52 0.03
C ALA A 485 30.79 -7.44 -0.77
N ILE A 486 32.02 -7.61 -0.29
CA ILE A 486 33.07 -8.45 -0.87
C ILE A 486 33.54 -9.41 0.23
N PRO A 487 33.09 -10.68 0.22
CA PRO A 487 33.46 -11.65 1.24
C PRO A 487 34.98 -11.84 1.33
N LEU A 488 35.54 -11.81 2.53
CA LEU A 488 37.00 -11.90 2.74
C LEU A 488 37.60 -13.20 2.18
N GLY A 489 36.84 -14.29 2.24
CA GLY A 489 37.24 -15.57 1.66
C GLY A 489 37.41 -15.52 0.14
N GLU A 490 36.58 -14.76 -0.58
CA GLU A 490 36.70 -14.60 -2.03
C GLU A 490 37.83 -13.64 -2.40
N LEU A 491 38.00 -12.57 -1.61
CA LEU A 491 39.14 -11.66 -1.75
C LEU A 491 40.46 -12.42 -1.61
N TYR A 492 40.53 -13.34 -0.64
CA TYR A 492 41.69 -14.20 -0.42
C TYR A 492 41.98 -15.10 -1.64
N VAL A 493 40.95 -15.77 -2.17
CA VAL A 493 41.08 -16.64 -3.36
C VAL A 493 41.47 -15.83 -4.61
N ALA A 494 40.89 -14.64 -4.81
CA ALA A 494 41.23 -13.76 -5.93
C ALA A 494 42.68 -13.27 -5.82
N ALA A 495 43.12 -12.86 -4.63
CA ALA A 495 44.49 -12.43 -4.37
C ALA A 495 45.50 -13.58 -4.54
N SER A 496 45.18 -14.79 -4.06
CA SER A 496 46.06 -15.97 -4.24
C SER A 496 46.18 -16.36 -5.72
N GLY A 497 45.08 -16.25 -6.48
CA GLY A 497 45.09 -16.46 -7.93
C GLY A 497 45.94 -15.44 -8.68
N ALA A 498 45.81 -14.15 -8.34
CA ALA A 498 46.60 -13.07 -8.96
C ALA A 498 48.11 -13.18 -8.66
N LEU A 499 48.47 -13.71 -7.49
CA LEU A 499 49.86 -13.99 -7.10
C LEU A 499 50.42 -15.29 -7.69
N GLY A 500 49.64 -16.00 -8.52
CA GLY A 500 50.07 -17.27 -9.15
C GLY A 500 50.24 -18.43 -8.17
N LEU A 501 49.74 -18.30 -6.93
CA LEU A 501 49.89 -19.28 -5.86
C LEU A 501 48.93 -20.47 -6.01
N THR A 502 47.95 -20.40 -6.92
CA THR A 502 46.91 -21.42 -7.11
C THR A 502 46.50 -21.54 -8.59
N LYS A 503 46.46 -22.76 -9.14
CA LYS A 503 46.17 -23.03 -10.58
C LYS A 503 44.80 -23.68 -10.88
N GLU A 504 43.99 -24.05 -9.89
CA GLU A 504 42.74 -24.80 -10.14
C GLU A 504 41.46 -24.01 -9.84
N PRO A 505 40.45 -24.05 -10.72
CA PRO A 505 39.13 -23.46 -10.48
C PRO A 505 38.35 -24.30 -9.45
N GLY A 506 37.96 -23.68 -8.32
CA GLY A 506 37.12 -24.30 -7.28
C GLY A 506 37.75 -24.47 -5.89
N LEU A 507 38.86 -23.78 -5.60
CA LEU A 507 39.62 -23.96 -4.35
C LEU A 507 38.80 -23.69 -3.08
N VAL A 508 38.75 -24.69 -2.19
CA VAL A 508 38.34 -24.58 -0.80
C VAL A 508 39.43 -23.82 -0.02
N LEU A 509 39.06 -22.86 0.82
CA LEU A 509 40.01 -22.11 1.65
C LEU A 509 40.82 -23.09 2.52
N PRO A 510 42.16 -22.92 2.65
CA PRO A 510 42.94 -23.73 3.58
C PRO A 510 42.31 -23.68 4.98
N PRO A 511 42.20 -24.80 5.73
CA PRO A 511 41.40 -24.83 6.96
C PRO A 511 41.83 -23.82 8.03
N ARG A 512 43.12 -23.42 8.05
CA ARG A 512 43.62 -22.33 8.92
C ARG A 512 43.16 -20.95 8.44
N ALA A 513 43.19 -20.68 7.14
CA ALA A 513 42.72 -19.45 6.53
C ALA A 513 41.19 -19.32 6.63
N ALA A 514 40.44 -20.41 6.39
CA ALA A 514 39.00 -20.46 6.57
C ALA A 514 38.58 -20.11 8.01
N LYS A 515 39.27 -20.68 9.01
CA LYS A 515 39.04 -20.34 10.43
C LYS A 515 39.36 -18.88 10.75
N ALA A 516 40.48 -18.35 10.24
CA ALA A 516 40.87 -16.95 10.45
C ALA A 516 39.88 -15.97 9.82
N VAL A 517 39.49 -16.20 8.56
CA VAL A 517 38.49 -15.39 7.84
C VAL A 517 37.14 -15.44 8.56
N THR A 518 36.68 -16.64 8.94
CA THR A 518 35.41 -16.81 9.66
C THR A 518 35.44 -16.10 11.02
N ALA A 519 36.56 -16.17 11.74
CA ALA A 519 36.70 -15.48 13.03
C ALA A 519 36.66 -13.95 12.86
N LEU A 520 37.31 -13.43 11.82
CA LEU A 520 37.41 -12.00 11.56
C LEU A 520 36.06 -11.41 11.11
N GLU A 521 35.34 -12.08 10.21
CA GLU A 521 33.99 -11.67 9.81
C GLU A 521 32.99 -11.77 10.98
N ARG A 522 33.06 -12.84 11.79
CA ARG A 522 32.22 -12.94 12.99
C ARG A 522 32.50 -11.83 14.00
N LEU A 523 33.77 -11.53 14.25
CA LEU A 523 34.17 -10.46 15.16
C LEU A 523 33.61 -9.12 14.68
N MET A 524 33.77 -8.80 13.40
CA MET A 524 33.21 -7.59 12.79
C MET A 524 31.69 -7.55 12.86
N GLY A 525 31.02 -8.67 12.59
CA GLY A 525 29.56 -8.75 12.69
C GLY A 525 29.07 -8.53 14.13
N ILE A 526 29.76 -9.08 15.14
CA ILE A 526 29.45 -8.85 16.56
C ILE A 526 29.65 -7.38 16.94
N ILE A 527 30.76 -6.77 16.53
CA ILE A 527 31.05 -5.35 16.79
C ILE A 527 29.93 -4.48 16.18
N GLN A 528 29.51 -4.77 14.95
CA GLN A 528 28.46 -4.02 14.26
C GLN A 528 27.07 -4.21 14.91
N MET A 529 26.75 -5.41 15.39
CA MET A 529 25.52 -5.64 16.15
C MET A 529 25.55 -4.96 17.52
N ALA A 530 26.73 -4.82 18.13
CA ALA A 530 26.91 -4.15 19.42
C ALA A 530 26.84 -2.62 19.32
N THR A 531 27.20 -2.03 18.17
CA THR A 531 27.08 -0.57 17.96
C THR A 531 25.64 -0.12 17.65
N ALA A 532 24.80 -1.01 17.11
CA ALA A 532 23.39 -0.72 16.80
C ALA A 532 22.52 -0.25 18.01
N PRO A 533 22.56 -0.87 19.20
CA PRO A 533 21.80 -0.38 20.36
C PRO A 533 22.31 0.99 20.84
N LEU A 534 23.61 1.28 20.69
CA LEU A 534 24.18 2.57 21.07
C LEU A 534 23.68 3.70 20.15
N THR A 535 23.62 3.45 18.84
CA THR A 535 23.04 4.40 17.88
C THR A 535 21.53 4.54 18.03
N ALA A 536 20.82 3.48 18.43
CA ALA A 536 19.40 3.54 18.78
C ALA A 536 19.10 4.38 20.03
N ILE A 537 19.97 4.35 21.05
CA ILE A 537 19.87 5.21 22.24
C ILE A 537 20.00 6.70 21.84
N ILE A 538 20.93 7.00 20.93
CA ILE A 538 21.12 8.36 20.41
C ILE A 538 19.89 8.80 19.60
N LEU A 539 19.36 7.93 18.73
CA LEU A 539 18.11 8.17 18.00
C LEU A 539 16.92 8.46 18.92
N TYR A 540 16.75 7.67 19.99
CA TYR A 540 15.70 7.88 20.99
C TYR A 540 15.82 9.25 21.67
N SER A 541 17.05 9.69 21.95
CA SER A 541 17.28 11.02 22.55
C SER A 541 17.00 12.18 21.59
N LEU A 542 17.31 12.04 20.30
CA LEU A 542 17.04 13.04 19.27
C LEU A 542 15.54 13.17 18.94
N THR A 543 14.84 12.04 18.90
CA THR A 543 13.38 12.02 18.70
C THR A 543 12.65 12.58 19.91
N ALA A 544 13.13 12.35 21.14
CA ALA A 544 12.60 12.99 22.34
C ALA A 544 12.75 14.53 22.32
N LEU A 545 13.83 15.04 21.75
CA LEU A 545 14.04 16.48 21.54
C LEU A 545 13.02 17.06 20.52
N LEU A 546 12.80 16.37 19.39
CA LEU A 546 11.83 16.77 18.36
C LEU A 546 10.39 16.82 18.87
N VAL A 547 10.00 15.82 19.68
CA VAL A 547 8.58 15.62 20.06
C VAL A 547 8.22 16.36 21.35
N ARG A 548 9.13 16.45 22.31
CA ARG A 548 8.81 16.93 23.67
C ARG A 548 9.48 18.24 24.06
N GLY A 549 10.39 18.78 23.23
CA GLY A 549 11.20 19.94 23.58
C GLY A 549 12.05 19.73 24.85
N MET A 550 12.16 18.49 25.34
CA MET A 550 12.84 18.15 26.58
C MET A 550 14.31 17.89 26.29
N TYR A 551 15.15 18.78 26.79
CA TYR A 551 16.59 18.65 26.76
C TYR A 551 17.03 17.46 27.64
N ARG A 552 17.78 16.52 27.06
CA ARG A 552 18.50 15.44 27.76
C ARG A 552 19.99 15.54 27.41
N PRO A 553 20.93 14.99 28.22
CA PRO A 553 22.29 15.53 28.43
C PRO A 553 23.29 15.32 27.27
N PHE A 554 22.84 15.21 26.02
CA PHE A 554 23.64 14.69 24.90
C PHE A 554 23.98 15.73 23.81
N MET A 555 23.35 16.91 23.84
CA MET A 555 23.79 18.11 23.11
C MET A 555 24.08 19.22 24.10
N VAL A 556 25.03 20.12 23.81
CA VAL A 556 25.44 21.21 24.73
C VAL A 556 24.97 22.59 24.22
N ALA A 557 24.34 22.67 23.04
CA ALA A 557 23.94 23.94 22.42
C ALA A 557 22.68 24.58 23.05
N PRO A 558 22.70 25.87 23.46
CA PRO A 558 21.73 26.44 24.40
C PRO A 558 20.34 26.80 23.85
N LEU A 559 19.96 26.42 22.62
CA LEU A 559 18.70 26.88 22.00
C LEU A 559 17.88 25.73 21.39
N PRO A 560 16.53 25.78 21.43
CA PRO A 560 15.69 24.90 20.61
C PRO A 560 16.02 25.15 19.13
N PRO A 561 15.94 24.12 18.26
CA PRO A 561 16.26 24.30 16.85
C PRO A 561 15.33 25.36 16.28
N GLU A 562 15.89 26.44 15.72
CA GLU A 562 15.13 27.35 14.87
C GLU A 562 14.38 26.51 13.81
N PRO A 563 13.17 26.93 13.37
CA PRO A 563 12.38 26.18 12.39
C PRO A 563 13.15 25.76 11.13
N ALA A 564 14.18 26.53 10.76
CA ALA A 564 15.09 26.25 9.66
C ALA A 564 15.90 24.94 9.79
N TYR A 565 16.17 24.46 11.01
CA TYR A 565 16.99 23.26 11.26
C TYR A 565 16.18 21.99 11.50
N VAL A 566 14.85 22.08 11.64
CA VAL A 566 13.96 20.91 11.80
C VAL A 566 14.09 19.88 10.66
N PRO A 567 14.18 20.28 9.38
CA PRO A 567 14.38 19.32 8.28
C PRO A 567 15.70 18.55 8.39
N LEU A 568 16.79 19.22 8.80
CA LEU A 568 18.09 18.58 8.98
C LEU A 568 18.05 17.53 10.10
N LEU A 569 17.33 17.83 11.19
CA LEU A 569 17.19 16.93 12.33
C LEU A 569 16.30 15.71 12.01
N MET A 570 15.28 15.90 11.16
CA MET A 570 14.50 14.79 10.59
C MET A 570 15.36 13.90 9.69
N VAL A 571 16.15 14.49 8.79
CA VAL A 571 17.08 13.73 7.93
C VAL A 571 18.08 12.94 8.78
N MET A 572 18.61 13.51 9.85
CA MET A 572 19.51 12.82 10.77
C MET A 572 18.82 11.64 11.48
N CYS A 573 17.59 11.81 11.96
CA CYS A 573 16.83 10.72 12.58
C CYS A 573 16.57 9.58 11.59
N ILE A 574 16.16 9.92 10.36
CA ILE A 574 15.91 8.94 9.29
C ILE A 574 17.20 8.19 8.91
N SER A 575 18.31 8.90 8.72
CA SER A 575 19.61 8.28 8.42
C SER A 575 20.10 7.37 9.54
N LEU A 576 19.89 7.75 10.80
CA LEU A 576 20.24 6.92 11.96
C LEU A 576 19.40 5.65 12.01
N VAL A 577 18.08 5.72 11.77
CA VAL A 577 17.20 4.54 11.67
C VAL A 577 17.71 3.57 10.61
N PHE A 578 17.98 4.06 9.40
CA PHE A 578 18.50 3.22 8.32
C PHE A 578 19.88 2.65 8.63
N SER A 579 20.77 3.44 9.24
CA SER A 579 22.09 3.00 9.69
C SER A 579 21.97 1.87 10.72
N THR A 580 21.12 2.01 11.75
CA THR A 580 20.88 0.94 12.73
C THR A 580 20.37 -0.35 12.10
N LEU A 581 19.37 -0.26 11.21
CA LEU A 581 18.80 -1.42 10.53
C LEU A 581 19.85 -2.09 9.63
N ALA A 582 20.57 -1.32 8.84
CA ALA A 582 21.61 -1.84 7.95
C ALA A 582 22.74 -2.52 8.75
N ALA A 583 23.15 -1.93 9.87
CA ALA A 583 24.17 -2.47 10.76
C ALA A 583 23.77 -3.83 11.34
N VAL A 584 22.53 -3.97 11.81
CA VAL A 584 22.01 -5.25 12.34
C VAL A 584 21.96 -6.32 11.26
N ILE A 585 21.46 -5.98 10.07
CA ILE A 585 21.30 -6.92 8.95
C ILE A 585 22.67 -7.38 8.43
N SER A 586 23.58 -6.43 8.16
CA SER A 586 24.97 -6.69 7.73
C SER A 586 25.71 -7.54 8.77
N GLY A 587 25.60 -7.19 10.05
CA GLY A 587 26.24 -7.92 11.14
C GLY A 587 25.74 -9.36 11.24
N PHE A 588 24.44 -9.59 11.08
CA PHE A 588 23.87 -10.93 11.13
C PHE A 588 24.33 -11.82 9.95
N ILE A 589 24.50 -11.24 8.76
CA ILE A 589 25.05 -11.94 7.59
C ILE A 589 26.48 -12.39 7.86
N LEU A 590 27.33 -11.48 8.32
CA LEU A 590 28.73 -11.76 8.64
C LEU A 590 28.86 -12.85 9.71
N VAL A 591 28.01 -12.83 10.74
CA VAL A 591 28.02 -13.86 11.81
C VAL A 591 27.61 -15.24 11.29
N LYS A 592 26.62 -15.29 10.39
CA LYS A 592 26.09 -16.56 9.85
C LYS A 592 26.93 -17.16 8.74
N ARG A 593 27.82 -16.39 8.11
CA ARG A 593 28.66 -16.86 7.01
C ARG A 593 29.57 -18.00 7.47
N LYS A 594 29.65 -19.06 6.66
CA LYS A 594 30.48 -20.23 6.89
C LYS A 594 31.27 -20.52 5.63
N TYR A 595 32.58 -20.68 5.80
CA TYR A 595 33.48 -21.17 4.77
C TYR A 595 33.75 -22.65 5.07
N TYR A 596 33.49 -23.52 4.09
CA TYR A 596 33.77 -24.95 4.15
C TYR A 596 35.02 -25.27 3.36
#